data_AF-A0AAV7IE85-F1
#
_entry.id   AF-A0AAV7IE85-F1
#
_cell.length_a   1.000
_cell.length_b   1.000
_cell.length_c   1.000
_cell.angle_alpha   90.00
_cell.angle_beta   90.00
_cell.angle_gamma   90.00
#
_symmetry.space_group_name_H-M   'P 1'
#
loop_
_entity.id
_entity.type
_entity.pdbx_description
1 polymer ?
#
loop_
_entity_poly.entity_id
_entity_poly.type
_entity_poly.pdbx_seq_one_letter_code
_entity_poly.pdbx_strand_id
1 'polypeptide(L)'
;MQIRRASQSSLQLQLAPSLEHQTAAMLSILERYKWHQFSVVTSQIAGHDDFIQAVRERISEMQETFKLTILNAVLVTEALDLLELVKSESRVMLLYATREEAIHILTAAKELKITGENYVWIVTQSVIGNLQTPNQFPVGMLGRFISFYFNHKI
;
A
#
# COMPACT_ATOMS: atom_id res chain seq x y z
N MET A 1 -50.47 -11.73 -17.96
CA MET A 1 -49.28 -12.38 -18.57
C MET A 1 -48.05 -11.66 -18.03
N GLN A 2 -47.31 -12.28 -17.10
CA GLN A 2 -46.09 -11.69 -16.52
C GLN A 2 -44.91 -11.88 -17.48
N ILE A 3 -44.22 -10.80 -17.85
CA ILE A 3 -42.93 -10.88 -18.52
C ILE A 3 -41.85 -10.90 -17.44
N ARG A 4 -41.27 -12.07 -17.17
CA ARG A 4 -40.05 -12.22 -16.38
C ARG A 4 -38.93 -11.46 -17.09
N ARG A 5 -38.48 -10.34 -16.51
CA ARG A 5 -37.21 -9.73 -16.89
C ARG A 5 -36.08 -10.67 -16.46
N ALA A 6 -35.38 -11.23 -17.43
CA ALA A 6 -34.10 -11.90 -17.18
C ALA A 6 -33.15 -10.86 -16.58
N SER A 7 -32.64 -11.13 -15.37
CA SER A 7 -31.55 -10.39 -14.77
C SER A 7 -30.31 -10.62 -15.62
N GLN A 8 -30.02 -9.71 -16.54
CA GLN A 8 -28.71 -9.62 -17.16
C GLN A 8 -27.71 -9.23 -16.06
N SER A 9 -26.97 -10.22 -15.55
CA SER A 9 -25.78 -9.96 -14.76
C SER A 9 -24.79 -9.25 -15.67
N SER A 10 -24.59 -7.95 -15.46
CA SER A 10 -23.52 -7.22 -16.14
C SER A 10 -22.18 -7.76 -15.62
N LEU A 11 -21.52 -8.61 -16.39
CA LEU A 11 -20.12 -8.96 -16.18
C LEU A 11 -19.30 -7.70 -16.42
N GLN A 12 -18.86 -7.05 -15.34
CA GLN A 12 -17.91 -5.95 -15.43
C GLN A 12 -16.51 -6.55 -15.40
N LEU A 13 -15.85 -6.61 -16.57
CA LEU A 13 -14.41 -6.86 -16.63
C LEU A 13 -13.69 -5.60 -16.18
N GLN A 14 -13.18 -5.59 -14.95
CA GLN A 14 -12.22 -4.57 -14.52
C GLN A 14 -10.82 -5.01 -14.93
N LEU A 15 -10.17 -4.22 -15.78
CA LEU A 15 -8.75 -4.35 -16.13
C LEU A 15 -7.88 -3.70 -15.04
N ALA A 16 -8.14 -4.02 -13.77
CA ALA A 16 -7.26 -3.62 -12.69
C ALA A 16 -5.98 -4.49 -12.77
N PRO A 17 -4.77 -3.91 -12.60
CA PRO A 17 -3.57 -4.72 -12.52
C PRO A 17 -3.70 -5.72 -11.38
N SER A 18 -3.33 -6.98 -11.63
CA SER A 18 -3.39 -8.02 -10.61
C SER A 18 -2.55 -7.63 -9.40
N LEU A 19 -2.86 -8.27 -8.27
CA LEU A 19 -2.15 -8.04 -7.01
C LEU A 19 -0.66 -8.30 -7.15
N GLU A 20 -0.30 -9.32 -7.91
CA GLU A 20 1.09 -9.65 -8.28
C GLU A 20 1.81 -8.51 -8.99
N HIS A 21 1.16 -7.85 -9.97
CA HIS A 21 1.76 -6.71 -10.66
C HIS A 21 1.95 -5.52 -9.72
N GLN A 22 1.00 -5.30 -8.81
CA GLN A 22 1.10 -4.23 -7.82
C GLN A 22 2.23 -4.48 -6.82
N THR A 23 2.33 -5.70 -6.26
CA THR A 23 3.42 -6.05 -5.33
C THR A 23 4.78 -6.01 -6.02
N ALA A 24 4.89 -6.52 -7.25
CA ALA A 24 6.12 -6.44 -8.04
C ALA A 24 6.55 -4.97 -8.25
N ALA A 25 5.62 -4.08 -8.58
CA ALA A 25 5.91 -2.66 -8.74
C ALA A 25 6.37 -2.03 -7.41
N MET A 26 5.69 -2.29 -6.29
CA MET A 26 6.08 -1.77 -4.98
C MET A 26 7.47 -2.28 -4.55
N LEU A 27 7.76 -3.57 -4.69
CA LEU A 27 9.05 -4.14 -4.30
C LEU A 27 10.20 -3.65 -5.21
N SER A 28 9.93 -3.38 -6.49
CA SER A 28 10.92 -2.78 -7.39
C SER A 28 11.37 -1.38 -6.94
N ILE A 29 10.48 -0.63 -6.28
CA ILE A 29 10.83 0.66 -5.67
C ILE A 29 11.79 0.43 -4.49
N LEU A 30 11.50 -0.55 -3.63
CA LEU A 30 12.38 -0.89 -2.50
C LEU A 30 13.78 -1.29 -2.99
N GLU A 31 13.85 -2.15 -4.01
CA GLU A 31 15.10 -2.58 -4.63
C GLU A 31 15.90 -1.42 -5.22
N ARG A 32 15.23 -0.51 -5.93
CA ARG A 32 15.86 0.66 -6.55
C ARG A 32 16.48 1.61 -5.54
N TYR A 33 15.84 1.79 -4.39
CA TYR A 33 16.36 2.63 -3.30
C TYR A 33 17.18 1.86 -2.26
N LYS A 34 17.41 0.56 -2.48
CA LYS A 34 18.16 -0.30 -1.55
C LYS A 34 17.55 -0.33 -0.14
N TRP A 35 16.22 -0.26 -0.06
CA TRP A 35 15.49 -0.52 1.18
C TRP A 35 15.30 -2.03 1.35
N HIS A 36 16.00 -2.60 2.34
CA HIS A 36 16.01 -4.04 2.59
C HIS A 36 14.98 -4.47 3.64
N GLN A 37 14.45 -3.52 4.42
CA GLN A 37 13.52 -3.77 5.51
C GLN A 37 12.32 -2.84 5.37
N PHE A 38 11.12 -3.38 5.56
CA PHE A 38 9.87 -2.64 5.45
C PHE A 38 8.77 -3.34 6.26
N SER A 39 7.66 -2.64 6.48
CA SER A 39 6.43 -3.24 7.03
C SER A 39 5.31 -3.25 6.01
N VAL A 40 4.44 -4.24 6.11
CA VAL A 40 3.18 -4.31 5.38
C VAL A 40 2.06 -3.84 6.29
N VAL A 41 1.21 -2.96 5.78
CA VAL A 41 0.06 -2.42 6.50
C VAL A 41 -1.17 -2.62 5.62
N THR A 42 -2.20 -3.25 6.16
CA THR A 42 -3.46 -3.45 5.45
C THR A 42 -4.64 -2.93 6.26
N SER A 43 -5.70 -2.51 5.59
CA SER A 43 -7.03 -2.39 6.21
C SER A 43 -7.79 -3.71 6.09
N GLN A 44 -9.05 -3.72 6.52
CA GLN A 44 -9.99 -4.83 6.30
C GLN A 44 -10.55 -4.86 4.85
N ILE A 45 -9.90 -4.18 3.90
CA ILE A 45 -10.25 -4.26 2.48
C ILE A 45 -10.23 -5.71 1.97
N ALA A 46 -11.10 -6.04 1.03
CA ALA A 46 -11.07 -7.33 0.35
C ALA A 46 -9.70 -7.60 -0.31
N GLY A 47 -9.20 -8.83 -0.13
CA GLY A 47 -7.91 -9.26 -0.67
C GLY A 47 -6.69 -8.80 0.14
N HIS A 48 -6.85 -8.35 1.40
CA HIS A 48 -5.71 -7.98 2.24
C HIS A 48 -4.79 -9.16 2.54
N ASP A 49 -5.33 -10.35 2.81
CA ASP A 49 -4.54 -11.56 3.01
C ASP A 49 -3.81 -11.98 1.73
N ASP A 50 -4.51 -11.93 0.59
CA ASP A 50 -3.92 -12.19 -0.72
C ASP A 50 -2.77 -11.21 -1.01
N PHE A 51 -2.87 -9.96 -0.57
CA PHE A 51 -1.82 -8.95 -0.78
C PHE A 51 -0.57 -9.30 0.02
N ILE A 52 -0.73 -9.66 1.29
CA ILE A 52 0.38 -10.08 2.16
C ILE A 52 1.04 -11.34 1.56
N GLN A 53 0.25 -12.28 1.08
CA GLN A 53 0.75 -13.50 0.45
C GLN A 53 1.54 -13.20 -0.83
N ALA A 54 0.99 -12.36 -1.72
CA ALA A 54 1.66 -11.95 -2.95
C ALA A 54 2.98 -11.20 -2.69
N VAL A 55 3.07 -10.41 -1.61
CA VAL A 55 4.33 -9.80 -1.17
C VAL A 55 5.34 -10.87 -0.76
N ARG A 56 4.93 -11.86 0.05
CA ARG A 56 5.82 -12.93 0.53
C ARG A 56 6.35 -13.80 -0.61
N GLU A 57 5.50 -14.18 -1.54
CA GLU A 57 5.87 -14.94 -2.73
C GLU A 57 6.90 -14.18 -3.56
N ARG A 58 6.64 -12.90 -3.83
CA ARG A 58 7.56 -12.06 -4.59
C ARG A 58 8.91 -11.87 -3.88
N ILE A 59 8.93 -11.73 -2.55
CA ILE A 59 10.19 -11.72 -1.79
C ILE A 59 10.94 -13.03 -2.00
N SER A 60 10.26 -14.18 -1.94
CA SER A 60 10.88 -15.49 -2.13
C SER A 60 11.54 -15.61 -3.51
N GLU A 61 10.92 -15.09 -4.56
CA GLU A 61 11.49 -15.06 -5.91
C GLU A 61 12.72 -14.15 -6.02
N MET A 62 12.74 -13.05 -5.27
CA MET A 62 13.82 -12.07 -5.32
C MET A 62 15.00 -12.40 -4.40
N GLN A 63 14.86 -13.36 -3.47
CA GLN A 63 15.80 -13.58 -2.36
C GLN A 63 17.25 -13.81 -2.81
N GLU A 64 17.49 -14.40 -3.98
CA GLU A 64 18.84 -14.65 -4.50
C GLU A 64 19.54 -13.36 -4.99
N THR A 65 18.78 -12.37 -5.44
CA THR A 65 19.32 -11.13 -6.05
C THR A 65 19.23 -9.93 -5.11
N PHE A 66 18.16 -9.84 -4.31
CA PHE A 66 17.93 -8.74 -3.39
C PHE A 66 17.15 -9.20 -2.15
N LYS A 67 17.78 -9.12 -0.98
CA LYS A 67 17.19 -9.61 0.28
C LYS A 67 16.26 -8.57 0.89
N LEU A 68 14.97 -8.86 0.82
CA LEU A 68 13.91 -8.11 1.47
C LEU A 68 13.47 -8.79 2.76
N THR A 69 13.16 -8.00 3.80
CA THR A 69 12.70 -8.49 5.10
C THR A 69 11.47 -7.70 5.54
N ILE A 70 10.39 -8.42 5.84
CA ILE A 70 9.18 -7.84 6.43
C ILE A 70 9.41 -7.74 7.94
N LEU A 71 9.40 -6.53 8.50
CA LEU A 71 9.52 -6.28 9.94
C LEU A 71 8.21 -6.54 10.68
N ASN A 72 7.10 -6.06 10.12
CA ASN A 72 5.75 -6.30 10.62
C ASN A 72 4.77 -6.45 9.45
N ALA A 73 3.71 -7.22 9.67
CA ALA A 73 2.52 -7.22 8.83
C ALA A 73 1.33 -6.88 9.74
N VAL A 74 0.80 -5.66 9.61
CA VAL A 74 -0.21 -5.10 10.52
C VAL A 74 -1.54 -4.98 9.78
N LEU A 75 -2.56 -5.65 10.29
CA LEU A 75 -3.96 -5.40 9.91
C LEU A 75 -4.52 -4.30 10.82
N VAL A 76 -4.87 -3.15 10.25
CA VAL A 76 -5.36 -2.01 11.01
C VAL A 76 -6.89 -2.07 11.10
N THR A 77 -7.37 -2.38 12.30
CA THR A 77 -8.77 -2.30 12.69
C THR A 77 -9.04 -1.08 13.57
N GLU A 78 -8.03 -0.67 14.35
CA GLU A 78 -8.04 0.50 15.20
C GLU A 78 -6.68 1.21 15.19
N ALA A 79 -6.63 2.47 15.63
CA ALA A 79 -5.41 3.27 15.62
C ALA A 79 -4.28 2.66 16.47
N LEU A 80 -4.61 1.86 17.49
CA LEU A 80 -3.66 1.23 18.40
C LEU A 80 -2.79 0.17 17.69
N ASP A 81 -3.31 -0.47 16.64
CA ASP A 81 -2.59 -1.48 15.86
C ASP A 81 -1.29 -0.91 15.26
N LEU A 82 -1.29 0.39 14.93
CA LEU A 82 -0.12 1.10 14.41
C LEU A 82 1.03 1.23 15.43
N LEU A 83 0.78 1.00 16.73
CA LEU A 83 1.86 0.96 17.72
C LEU A 83 2.87 -0.16 17.45
N GLU A 84 2.49 -1.22 16.74
CA GLU A 84 3.44 -2.24 16.28
C GLU A 84 4.53 -1.64 15.38
N LEU A 85 4.18 -0.67 14.54
CA LEU A 85 5.11 0.03 13.67
C LEU A 85 5.99 1.02 14.44
N VAL A 86 5.46 1.62 15.50
CA VAL A 86 6.23 2.52 16.39
C VAL A 86 7.26 1.74 17.20
N LYS A 87 6.91 0.53 17.63
CA LYS A 87 7.79 -0.37 18.39
C LYS A 87 8.85 -1.04 17.52
N SER A 88 8.67 -1.06 16.21
CA SER A 88 9.66 -1.59 15.28
C SER A 88 10.56 -0.50 14.71
N GLU A 89 11.66 -0.91 14.09
CA GLU A 89 12.56 0.01 13.38
C GLU A 89 12.03 0.35 11.97
N SER A 90 10.74 0.16 11.70
CA SER A 90 10.18 0.31 10.37
C SER A 90 10.18 1.76 9.90
N ARG A 91 10.81 2.00 8.76
CA ARG A 91 10.87 3.31 8.09
C ARG A 91 10.12 3.34 6.77
N VAL A 92 9.80 2.18 6.22
CA VAL A 92 9.14 2.04 4.93
C VAL A 92 7.91 1.15 5.12
N MET A 93 6.74 1.66 4.73
CA MET A 93 5.47 0.99 4.89
C MET A 93 4.81 0.82 3.52
N LEU A 94 4.42 -0.42 3.19
CA LEU A 94 3.54 -0.70 2.06
C LEU A 94 2.10 -0.73 2.57
N LEU A 95 1.25 0.15 2.07
CA LEU A 95 -0.15 0.27 2.50
C LEU A 95 -1.10 -0.23 1.43
N TYR A 96 -1.88 -1.27 1.75
CA TYR A 96 -3.01 -1.74 0.95
C TYR A 96 -4.32 -1.50 1.68
N ALA A 97 -5.08 -0.52 1.20
CA ALA A 97 -6.34 -0.12 1.79
C ALA A 97 -7.24 0.51 0.72
N THR A 98 -8.50 0.77 1.07
CA THR A 98 -9.31 1.73 0.30
C THR A 98 -8.83 3.16 0.56
N ARG A 99 -9.23 4.09 -0.30
CA ARG A 99 -8.93 5.52 -0.10
C ARG A 99 -9.40 6.05 1.25
N GLU A 100 -10.61 5.71 1.66
CA GLU A 100 -11.21 6.20 2.90
C GLU A 100 -10.46 5.65 4.12
N GLU A 101 -10.23 4.33 4.15
CA GLU A 101 -9.44 3.69 5.21
C GLU A 101 -8.00 4.22 5.28
N ALA A 102 -7.36 4.45 4.13
CA ALA A 102 -6.01 5.01 4.11
C ALA A 102 -5.96 6.41 4.71
N ILE A 103 -6.97 7.26 4.49
CA ILE A 103 -7.05 8.58 5.14
C ILE A 103 -7.09 8.41 6.66
N HIS A 104 -7.90 7.48 7.18
CA HIS A 104 -7.95 7.20 8.62
C HIS A 104 -6.62 6.67 9.17
N ILE A 105 -6.05 5.67 8.52
CA ILE A 105 -4.77 5.05 8.90
C ILE A 105 -3.65 6.10 8.93
N LEU A 106 -3.54 6.92 7.88
CA LEU A 106 -2.47 7.91 7.77
C LEU A 106 -2.66 9.10 8.71
N THR A 107 -3.90 9.41 9.08
CA THR A 107 -4.19 10.41 10.12
C THR A 107 -3.71 9.92 11.48
N ALA A 108 -4.05 8.68 11.86
CA ALA A 108 -3.55 8.06 13.08
C ALA A 108 -2.01 7.92 13.08
N ALA A 109 -1.43 7.51 11.94
CA ALA A 109 0.01 7.44 11.75
C ALA A 109 0.70 8.81 11.94
N LYS A 110 0.04 9.91 11.57
CA LYS A 110 0.54 11.27 11.80
C LYS A 110 0.54 11.64 13.28
N GLU A 111 -0.49 11.27 14.02
CA GLU A 111 -0.55 11.48 15.48
C GLU A 111 0.54 10.69 16.20
N LEU A 112 0.86 9.48 15.70
CA LEU A 112 1.95 8.64 16.17
C LEU A 112 3.34 9.05 15.63
N LYS A 113 3.43 10.13 14.85
CA LYS A 113 4.67 10.69 14.26
C LYS A 113 5.43 9.72 13.33
N ILE A 114 4.74 8.73 12.76
CA ILE A 114 5.30 7.78 11.79
C ILE A 114 5.00 8.16 10.32
N THR A 115 4.73 9.43 10.04
CA THR A 115 4.55 10.01 8.69
C THR A 115 5.48 11.19 8.39
N GLY A 116 6.46 11.46 9.27
CA GLY A 116 7.44 12.53 9.08
C GLY A 116 8.50 12.21 8.03
N GLU A 117 9.48 13.09 7.87
CA GLU A 117 10.52 13.02 6.82
C GLU A 117 11.38 11.75 6.82
N ASN A 118 11.43 11.05 7.95
CA ASN A 118 12.17 9.79 8.12
C ASN A 118 11.34 8.54 7.76
N TYR A 119 10.11 8.72 7.28
CA TYR A 119 9.16 7.65 7.00
C TYR A 119 8.68 7.72 5.56
N VAL A 120 8.57 6.57 4.92
CA VAL A 120 8.07 6.43 3.55
C VAL A 120 6.83 5.57 3.56
N TRP A 121 5.72 6.09 3.04
CA TRP A 121 4.49 5.35 2.80
C TRP A 121 4.29 5.16 1.30
N ILE A 122 4.34 3.90 0.86
CA ILE A 122 4.05 3.48 -0.52
C ILE A 122 2.65 2.90 -0.51
N VAL A 123 1.73 3.50 -1.26
CA VAL A 123 0.31 3.13 -1.26
C VAL A 123 -0.08 2.45 -2.57
N THR A 124 -1.02 1.51 -2.52
CA THR A 124 -1.57 0.89 -3.73
C THR A 124 -2.52 1.82 -4.48
N GLN A 125 -2.84 1.46 -5.73
CA GLN A 125 -3.75 2.26 -6.56
C GLN A 125 -5.16 2.38 -5.97
N SER A 126 -5.61 1.38 -5.19
CA SER A 126 -6.89 1.41 -4.46
C SER A 126 -6.99 2.58 -3.47
N VAL A 127 -5.87 3.05 -2.93
CA VAL A 127 -5.78 4.23 -2.04
C VAL A 127 -5.88 5.52 -2.84
N ILE A 128 -5.26 5.56 -4.02
CA ILE A 128 -5.28 6.72 -4.90
C ILE A 128 -6.71 6.90 -5.43
N GLY A 129 -7.36 5.84 -5.93
CA GLY A 129 -8.67 5.94 -6.60
C GLY A 129 -8.59 6.70 -7.94
N ASN A 130 -9.74 6.92 -8.59
CA ASN A 130 -9.83 7.76 -9.81
C ASN A 130 -9.70 9.25 -9.43
N LEU A 131 -8.48 9.75 -9.17
CA LEU A 131 -8.30 11.14 -8.74
C LEU A 131 -8.12 12.13 -9.89
N GLN A 132 -9.11 13.02 -9.99
CA GLN A 132 -8.96 14.37 -10.53
C GLN A 132 -8.56 15.41 -9.45
N THR A 133 -8.41 15.07 -8.16
CA THR A 133 -8.12 16.11 -7.13
C THR A 133 -7.19 15.69 -5.99
N PRO A 134 -6.12 16.45 -5.65
CA PRO A 134 -5.00 15.90 -4.87
C PRO A 134 -4.80 16.44 -3.44
N ASN A 135 -5.80 17.04 -2.80
CA ASN A 135 -5.56 17.90 -1.63
C ASN A 135 -5.50 17.23 -0.23
N GLN A 136 -5.53 15.90 -0.11
CA GLN A 136 -5.71 15.24 1.20
C GLN A 136 -4.54 14.38 1.70
N PHE A 137 -3.42 14.32 0.99
CA PHE A 137 -2.33 13.41 1.37
C PHE A 137 -1.14 14.13 2.02
N PRO A 138 -0.57 13.60 3.13
CA PRO A 138 0.58 14.18 3.81
C PRO A 138 1.84 14.20 2.94
N VAL A 139 2.71 15.19 3.20
CA VAL A 139 4.03 15.32 2.58
C VAL A 139 4.88 14.10 2.98
N GLY A 140 5.40 13.36 2.00
CA GLY A 140 6.11 12.08 2.21
C GLY A 140 5.41 10.83 1.64
N MET A 141 4.18 10.97 1.12
CA MET A 141 3.49 9.89 0.41
C MET A 141 3.93 9.80 -1.06
N LEU A 142 4.40 8.63 -1.48
CA LEU A 142 4.66 8.32 -2.90
C LEU A 142 3.38 7.73 -3.53
N GLY A 143 2.52 8.61 -4.04
CA GLY A 143 1.17 8.23 -4.49
C GLY A 143 0.67 8.90 -5.77
N ARG A 144 1.52 9.55 -6.57
CA ARG A 144 1.11 10.00 -7.92
C ARG A 144 2.18 9.60 -8.91
N PHE A 145 1.80 8.73 -9.86
CA PHE A 145 2.49 8.37 -11.10
C PHE A 145 4.01 8.34 -11.02
N ILE A 146 4.64 7.17 -11.16
CA ILE A 146 6.04 6.96 -11.57
C ILE A 146 6.74 8.26 -12.03
N SER A 147 7.21 9.05 -11.06
CA SER A 147 7.97 10.28 -11.21
C SER A 147 8.41 10.68 -9.82
N PHE A 148 9.60 10.20 -9.54
CA PHE A 148 10.48 10.56 -8.46
C PHE A 148 10.51 12.09 -8.33
N TYR A 149 10.16 12.63 -7.16
CA TYR A 149 10.69 13.91 -6.71
C TYR A 149 11.66 13.62 -5.57
N PHE A 150 12.92 13.37 -5.94
CA PHE A 150 14.05 13.55 -5.03
C PHE A 150 14.36 15.04 -5.00
N ASN A 151 14.29 15.64 -3.82
CA ASN A 151 14.82 16.99 -3.60
C ASN A 151 16.35 16.85 -3.53
N HIS A 152 17.02 16.96 -4.69
CA HIS A 152 18.46 17.15 -4.74
C HIS A 152 18.75 18.58 -4.27
N LYS A 153 19.37 18.73 -3.11
CA LYS A 153 20.30 19.83 -2.89
C LYS A 153 21.70 19.24 -2.80
N ILE A 154 22.44 19.43 -3.88
CA ILE A 154 23.90 19.56 -3.88
C ILE A 154 24.21 20.89 -3.18
#